data_AF-A0A6J5X7U9-F1
#
_entry.id   AF-A0A6J5X7U9-F1
#
_cell.length_a   1.000
_cell.length_b   1.000
_cell.length_c   1.000
_cell.angle_alpha   90.00
_cell.angle_beta   90.00
_cell.angle_gamma   90.00
#
_symmetry.space_group_name_H-M   'P 1'
#
loop_
_entity.id
_entity.type
_entity.pdbx_description
1 polymer ?
#
loop_
_entity_poly.entity_id
_entity_poly.type
_entity_poly.pdbx_seq_one_letter_code
_entity_poly.pdbx_strand_id
1 'polypeptide(L)'
;MARSRQHFSSQDSSLSPTSVRSREWEGPSRWTEYLGPETTSPMSLRSSRNAGPDGQVHSSGGSHKGLNMQWVVQLTEVAEGLMAKIYRLNQILDYPDPVGHVFSEAFWKAGVFPNHPRICLLLSKKFPEHYSKLQLDRVDKVAWDALHDNAELHLQSLEPWIQLLLDLMAFREQALRLILDLSSTVITLLMPRKMMLQMLVQFIDSYDPPLKGLKEDLNFVSPRIGEVLEAVGPIIFLSTDTRKLRNEGFLSPYHPRYPDILTNSAHPLRAQDLANVTSYREWVLFGYLVCPDELLRVTSIDIALVVLKENLVLTLFRDEYILLHEDYQLYVLPRILESKKMAKSGRTKQKEADLEYSVAKQVEK
;
A
#
# COMPACT_ATOMS: atom_id res chain seq x y z
N MET A 1 52.10 14.78 48.50
CA MET A 1 51.85 15.71 47.37
C MET A 1 52.53 15.16 46.12
N ALA A 2 51.86 15.27 44.95
CA ALA A 2 52.30 14.94 43.57
C ALA A 2 52.48 13.43 43.24
N ARG A 3 51.58 12.78 42.45
CA ARG A 3 51.51 12.65 40.95
C ARG A 3 52.79 12.04 40.35
N SER A 4 52.82 11.10 39.40
CA SER A 4 51.87 10.25 38.65
C SER A 4 52.72 9.36 37.72
N ARG A 5 52.16 8.22 37.27
CA ARG A 5 52.41 7.47 36.01
C ARG A 5 53.55 6.43 35.91
N GLN A 6 53.09 5.19 35.61
CA GLN A 6 53.49 4.26 34.52
C GLN A 6 53.83 2.84 34.97
N HIS A 7 52.96 1.88 34.59
CA HIS A 7 53.32 0.48 34.35
C HIS A 7 52.37 -0.17 33.34
N PHE A 8 52.98 -0.73 32.27
CA PHE A 8 52.62 -1.85 31.38
C PHE A 8 51.22 -1.89 30.69
N SER A 9 51.04 -2.39 29.46
CA SER A 9 51.69 -3.53 28.81
C SER A 9 51.79 -3.44 27.28
N SER A 10 52.61 -4.35 26.77
CA SER A 10 53.05 -4.65 25.41
C SER A 10 51.97 -5.09 24.41
N GLN A 11 52.35 -4.87 23.14
CA GLN A 11 51.79 -5.30 21.86
C GLN A 11 50.99 -6.61 21.85
N ASP A 12 49.85 -6.59 21.16
CA ASP A 12 49.50 -7.72 20.29
C ASP A 12 48.70 -7.27 19.07
N SER A 13 48.82 -8.09 18.03
CA SER A 13 48.53 -7.81 16.63
C SER A 13 47.05 -8.02 16.30
N SER A 14 46.38 -7.06 15.67
CA SER A 14 45.21 -7.34 14.79
C SER A 14 44.96 -6.19 13.81
N LEU A 15 45.41 -6.40 12.58
CA LEU A 15 44.98 -5.64 11.41
C LEU A 15 43.50 -5.94 11.16
N SER A 16 42.65 -4.95 11.35
CA SER A 16 41.24 -4.98 10.93
C SER A 16 41.14 -4.41 9.51
N PRO A 17 40.61 -5.14 8.52
CA PRO A 17 40.26 -4.54 7.24
C PRO A 17 38.79 -4.09 7.25
N THR A 18 38.58 -2.93 6.64
CA THR A 18 37.33 -2.45 6.03
C THR A 18 36.19 -1.99 6.95
N SER A 19 36.38 -0.75 7.43
CA SER A 19 35.35 0.28 7.53
C SER A 19 34.74 0.59 6.15
N VAL A 20 33.80 -0.22 5.66
CA VAL A 20 33.01 0.08 4.47
C VAL A 20 31.55 -0.29 4.72
N ARG A 21 30.64 0.62 4.32
CA ARG A 21 29.17 0.52 4.29
C ARG A 21 28.43 0.58 5.63
N SER A 22 28.13 1.80 6.06
CA SER A 22 27.10 2.08 7.07
C SER A 22 26.18 3.25 6.70
N ARG A 23 25.96 3.52 5.39
CA ARG A 23 25.23 4.74 4.97
C ARG A 23 24.31 4.65 3.74
N GLU A 24 23.79 3.48 3.37
CA GLU A 24 22.99 3.33 2.12
C GLU A 24 21.56 2.77 2.29
N TRP A 25 21.02 2.65 3.51
CA TRP A 25 19.76 1.92 3.72
C TRP A 25 18.46 2.75 3.65
N GLU A 26 18.53 4.08 3.56
CA GLU A 26 17.35 4.96 3.60
C GLU A 26 17.26 5.93 2.39
N GLY A 27 18.09 5.71 1.37
CA GLY A 27 18.18 6.61 0.22
C GLY A 27 17.35 6.17 -0.99
N PRO A 28 17.06 7.09 -1.93
CA PRO A 28 16.56 6.81 -3.28
C PRO A 28 17.34 5.71 -4.01
N SER A 29 18.60 5.49 -3.60
CA SER A 29 19.53 4.48 -4.11
C SER A 29 18.97 3.05 -4.08
N ARG A 30 18.11 2.70 -3.10
CA ARG A 30 17.54 1.34 -2.98
C ARG A 30 16.61 0.99 -4.15
N TRP A 31 15.93 1.98 -4.72
CA TRP A 31 14.92 1.78 -5.75
C TRP A 31 15.37 2.21 -7.14
N THR A 32 16.66 2.48 -7.31
CA THR A 32 17.24 2.84 -8.61
C THR A 32 16.96 1.79 -9.69
N GLU A 33 16.71 0.53 -9.32
CA GLU A 33 16.32 -0.52 -10.28
C GLU A 33 14.86 -0.44 -10.74
N TYR A 34 13.98 0.21 -9.98
CA TYR A 34 12.57 0.42 -10.32
C TYR A 34 12.38 1.78 -11.01
N LEU A 35 13.20 2.75 -10.65
CA LEU A 35 13.22 4.08 -11.23
C LEU A 35 14.02 4.04 -12.54
N GLY A 36 13.34 4.13 -13.69
CA GLY A 36 13.99 4.07 -15.00
C GLY A 36 15.09 5.13 -15.18
N PRO A 37 16.01 4.95 -16.16
CA PRO A 37 17.23 5.75 -16.32
C PRO A 37 17.01 7.27 -16.52
N GLU A 38 15.78 7.71 -16.78
CA GLU A 38 15.40 9.12 -16.98
C GLU A 38 15.12 9.88 -15.66
N THR A 39 15.03 9.19 -14.51
CA THR A 39 14.57 9.81 -13.24
C THR A 39 15.67 10.13 -12.23
N THR A 40 16.94 9.86 -12.56
CA THR A 40 18.08 10.33 -11.76
C THR A 40 18.31 11.84 -11.99
N SER A 41 17.62 12.67 -11.20
CA SER A 41 17.95 14.08 -10.88
C SER A 41 18.24 15.06 -12.04
N PRO A 42 17.45 16.14 -12.22
CA PRO A 42 17.95 17.38 -12.81
C PRO A 42 18.63 18.23 -11.72
N MET A 43 19.66 17.71 -11.06
CA MET A 43 20.57 18.50 -10.22
C MET A 43 21.93 18.58 -10.89
N SER A 44 21.97 19.19 -12.08
CA SER A 44 23.13 19.90 -12.65
C SER A 44 22.82 20.24 -14.10
N LEU A 45 22.94 21.53 -14.45
CA LEU A 45 22.80 22.23 -15.75
C LEU A 45 21.70 23.30 -15.63
N ARG A 46 21.93 24.61 -15.61
CA ARG A 46 23.09 25.46 -15.90
C ARG A 46 22.96 26.74 -15.06
N SER A 47 23.98 27.05 -14.27
CA SER A 47 24.25 28.44 -13.85
C SER A 47 24.82 29.16 -15.07
N SER A 48 24.07 30.10 -15.61
CA SER A 48 24.52 31.03 -16.65
C SER A 48 23.87 32.37 -16.40
N ARG A 49 24.68 33.27 -15.82
CA ARG A 49 24.47 34.72 -15.69
C ARG A 49 23.59 35.33 -16.79
N ASN A 50 22.56 36.07 -16.39
CA ASN A 50 22.41 37.48 -16.78
C ASN A 50 21.45 38.20 -15.83
N ALA A 51 21.87 39.40 -15.44
CA ALA A 51 21.26 40.26 -14.44
C ALA A 51 20.10 41.08 -15.00
N GLY A 52 19.07 41.26 -14.18
CA GLY A 52 18.03 42.29 -14.32
C GLY A 52 17.24 42.34 -13.00
N PRO A 53 17.14 43.48 -12.31
CA PRO A 53 16.39 43.57 -11.06
C PRO A 53 14.93 43.86 -11.37
N ASP A 54 14.00 43.13 -10.74
CA ASP A 54 12.75 43.67 -10.19
C ASP A 54 11.89 42.56 -9.57
N GLY A 55 11.31 42.84 -8.39
CA GLY A 55 10.13 42.14 -7.89
C GLY A 55 10.36 40.93 -6.97
N GLN A 56 10.98 41.15 -5.82
CA GLN A 56 11.03 40.17 -4.73
C GLN A 56 9.65 40.05 -4.05
N VAL A 57 8.90 38.99 -4.37
CA VAL A 57 7.80 38.47 -3.54
C VAL A 57 8.16 37.06 -3.13
N HIS A 58 8.74 36.92 -1.94
CA HIS A 58 8.94 35.61 -1.30
C HIS A 58 7.60 35.11 -0.77
N SER A 59 6.98 34.14 -1.46
CA SER A 59 6.02 33.23 -0.86
C SER A 59 6.71 31.92 -0.50
N SER A 60 7.23 31.84 0.72
CA SER A 60 7.97 30.69 1.28
C SER A 60 7.09 29.47 1.62
N GLY A 61 5.90 29.35 1.03
CA GLY A 61 4.91 28.29 1.35
C GLY A 61 4.75 27.19 0.30
N GLY A 62 5.43 27.28 -0.85
CA GLY A 62 5.22 26.38 -2.00
C GLY A 62 6.13 25.15 -2.08
N SER A 63 7.24 25.11 -1.33
CA SER A 63 8.31 24.11 -1.53
C SER A 63 7.92 22.70 -1.07
N HIS A 64 7.26 22.57 0.09
CA HIS A 64 6.93 21.26 0.68
C HIS A 64 5.86 20.50 -0.10
N LYS A 65 4.84 21.18 -0.64
CA LYS A 65 3.80 20.52 -1.46
C LYS A 65 4.35 19.97 -2.78
N GLY A 66 5.32 20.68 -3.39
CA GLY A 66 5.99 20.23 -4.60
C GLY A 66 6.86 18.99 -4.36
N LEU A 67 7.60 18.96 -3.24
CA LEU A 67 8.40 17.80 -2.83
C LEU A 67 7.54 16.57 -2.54
N ASN A 68 6.42 16.73 -1.83
CA ASN A 68 5.53 15.61 -1.54
C ASN A 68 4.92 15.02 -2.82
N MET A 69 4.55 15.87 -3.80
CA MET A 69 4.03 15.40 -5.08
C MET A 69 5.09 14.60 -5.86
N GLN A 70 6.36 15.02 -5.82
CA GLN A 70 7.45 14.26 -6.43
C GLN A 70 7.60 12.87 -5.80
N TRP A 71 7.50 12.77 -4.47
CA TRP A 71 7.53 11.48 -3.77
C TRP A 71 6.32 10.60 -4.11
N VAL A 72 5.13 11.18 -4.31
CA VAL A 72 3.95 10.42 -4.76
C VAL A 72 4.22 9.79 -6.13
N VAL A 73 4.76 10.56 -7.09
CA VAL A 73 5.08 10.05 -8.42
C VAL A 73 6.13 8.93 -8.35
N GLN A 74 7.22 9.16 -7.62
CA GLN A 74 8.28 8.16 -7.46
C GLN A 74 7.77 6.87 -6.82
N LEU A 75 6.98 6.96 -5.75
CA LEU A 75 6.41 5.77 -5.11
C LEU A 75 5.43 5.05 -6.03
N THR A 76 4.71 5.76 -6.90
CA THR A 76 3.81 5.12 -7.88
C THR A 76 4.60 4.27 -8.87
N GLU A 77 5.70 4.80 -9.43
CA GLU A 77 6.59 4.04 -10.33
C GLU A 77 7.22 2.82 -9.64
N VAL A 78 7.67 2.99 -8.38
CA VAL A 78 8.21 1.88 -7.58
C VAL A 78 7.15 0.82 -7.32
N ALA A 79 5.92 1.22 -7.00
CA ALA A 79 4.81 0.30 -6.78
C ALA A 79 4.52 -0.54 -8.04
N GLU A 80 4.49 0.09 -9.23
CA GLU A 80 4.30 -0.61 -10.49
C GLU A 80 5.41 -1.65 -10.75
N GLY A 81 6.67 -1.27 -10.49
CA GLY A 81 7.81 -2.18 -10.62
C GLY A 81 7.75 -3.36 -9.65
N LEU A 82 7.36 -3.11 -8.39
CA LEU A 82 7.18 -4.15 -7.38
C LEU A 82 6.03 -5.09 -7.73
N MET A 83 4.87 -4.56 -8.14
CA MET A 83 3.73 -5.37 -8.61
C MET A 83 4.11 -6.22 -9.82
N ALA A 84 4.89 -5.69 -10.77
CA ALA A 84 5.39 -6.45 -11.91
C ALA A 84 6.30 -7.62 -11.50
N LYS A 85 7.17 -7.42 -10.51
CA LYS A 85 8.04 -8.48 -9.97
C LYS A 85 7.24 -9.55 -9.23
N ILE A 86 6.27 -9.18 -8.39
CA ILE A 86 5.38 -10.15 -7.70
C ILE A 86 4.56 -10.93 -8.72
N TYR A 87 3.95 -10.25 -9.68
CA TYR A 87 3.17 -10.87 -10.73
C TYR A 87 4.00 -11.93 -11.48
N ARG A 88 5.23 -11.57 -11.87
CA ARG A 88 6.15 -12.51 -12.52
C ARG A 88 6.53 -13.68 -11.61
N LEU A 89 6.73 -13.45 -10.30
CA LEU A 89 6.99 -14.52 -9.35
C LEU A 89 5.82 -15.50 -9.30
N ASN A 90 4.58 -15.02 -9.18
CA ASN A 90 3.39 -15.87 -9.17
C ASN A 90 3.26 -16.71 -10.45
N GLN A 91 3.58 -16.13 -11.61
CA GLN A 91 3.63 -16.87 -12.88
C GLN A 91 4.71 -17.94 -12.90
N ILE A 92 5.91 -17.63 -12.41
CA ILE A 92 7.03 -18.60 -12.33
C ILE A 92 6.66 -19.75 -11.39
N LEU A 93 5.97 -19.45 -10.29
CA LEU A 93 5.53 -20.43 -9.30
C LEU A 93 4.24 -21.17 -9.70
N ASP A 94 3.61 -20.83 -10.83
CA ASP A 94 2.41 -21.49 -11.33
C ASP A 94 1.26 -21.52 -10.29
N TYR A 95 1.03 -20.36 -9.64
CA TYR A 95 -0.09 -20.14 -8.70
C TYR A 95 -0.25 -21.24 -7.62
N PRO A 96 0.73 -21.40 -6.72
CA PRO A 96 0.68 -22.43 -5.70
C PRO A 96 -0.50 -22.20 -4.75
N ASP A 97 -1.09 -23.28 -4.22
CA ASP A 97 -2.09 -23.21 -3.14
C ASP A 97 -1.39 -23.39 -1.78
N PRO A 98 -1.09 -22.29 -1.06
CA PRO A 98 -0.39 -22.37 0.21
C PRO A 98 -1.24 -22.97 1.34
N VAL A 99 -2.58 -22.86 1.27
CA VAL A 99 -3.50 -23.35 2.32
C VAL A 99 -3.70 -24.85 2.19
N GLY A 100 -3.90 -25.33 0.96
CA GLY A 100 -3.93 -26.76 0.66
C GLY A 100 -2.55 -27.43 0.68
N HIS A 101 -1.48 -26.64 0.69
CA HIS A 101 -0.10 -27.08 0.48
C HIS A 101 0.05 -27.90 -0.82
N VAL A 102 -0.59 -27.45 -1.89
CA VAL A 102 -0.58 -28.11 -3.20
C VAL A 102 0.33 -27.34 -4.15
N PHE A 103 1.34 -28.03 -4.68
CA PHE A 103 2.36 -27.46 -5.57
C PHE A 103 2.42 -28.25 -6.88
N SER A 104 2.38 -27.56 -8.02
CA SER A 104 2.42 -28.18 -9.35
C SER A 104 3.81 -28.71 -9.70
N GLU A 105 3.91 -29.52 -10.75
CA GLU A 105 5.22 -29.94 -11.26
C GLU A 105 6.02 -28.74 -11.84
N ALA A 106 5.32 -27.74 -12.39
CA ALA A 106 5.94 -26.53 -12.91
C ALA A 106 6.59 -25.70 -11.79
N PHE A 107 5.93 -25.60 -10.63
CA PHE A 107 6.49 -24.96 -9.43
C PHE A 107 7.87 -25.52 -9.07
N TRP A 108 8.03 -26.85 -9.04
CA TRP A 108 9.31 -27.49 -8.71
C TRP A 108 10.34 -27.35 -9.82
N LYS A 109 9.91 -27.39 -11.08
CA LYS A 109 10.77 -27.20 -12.26
C LYS A 109 11.28 -25.76 -12.42
N ALA A 110 10.58 -24.78 -11.83
CA ALA A 110 10.99 -23.38 -11.86
C ALA A 110 12.35 -23.12 -11.20
N GLY A 111 12.82 -24.03 -10.34
CA GLY A 111 14.15 -23.95 -9.72
C GLY A 111 14.30 -22.82 -8.71
N VAL A 112 13.21 -22.16 -8.32
CA VAL A 112 13.21 -21.13 -7.26
C VAL A 112 13.40 -21.80 -5.90
N PHE A 113 12.63 -22.85 -5.63
CA PHE A 113 12.71 -23.66 -4.41
C PHE A 113 13.45 -24.97 -4.67
N PRO A 114 14.13 -25.53 -3.65
CA PRO A 114 14.71 -26.86 -3.74
C PRO A 114 13.64 -27.90 -4.11
N ASN A 115 13.94 -28.80 -5.05
CA ASN A 115 13.02 -29.87 -5.44
C ASN A 115 13.06 -31.04 -4.43
N HIS A 116 12.69 -30.72 -3.18
CA HIS A 116 12.59 -31.66 -2.07
C HIS A 116 11.21 -31.52 -1.42
N PRO A 117 10.13 -32.00 -2.08
CA PRO A 117 8.76 -31.70 -1.70
C PRO A 117 8.42 -32.06 -0.25
N ARG A 118 8.94 -33.18 0.28
CA ARG A 118 8.67 -33.61 1.67
C ARG A 118 9.17 -32.61 2.70
N ILE A 119 10.39 -32.10 2.51
CA ILE A 119 11.00 -31.10 3.39
C ILE A 119 10.27 -29.77 3.22
N CYS A 120 10.06 -29.32 1.98
CA CYS A 120 9.38 -28.06 1.69
C CYS A 120 7.93 -28.01 2.20
N LEU A 121 7.18 -29.13 2.10
CA LEU A 121 5.83 -29.25 2.66
C LEU A 121 5.82 -29.16 4.19
N LEU A 122 6.79 -29.80 4.86
CA LEU A 122 6.91 -29.71 6.30
C LEU A 122 7.29 -28.28 6.74
N LEU A 123 8.21 -27.64 6.03
CA LEU A 123 8.58 -26.24 6.24
C LEU A 123 7.37 -25.34 6.08
N SER A 124 6.61 -25.47 5.00
CA SER A 124 5.40 -24.68 4.74
C SER A 124 4.34 -24.85 5.84
N LYS A 125 4.11 -26.09 6.31
CA LYS A 125 3.14 -26.38 7.38
C LYS A 125 3.54 -25.87 8.76
N LYS A 126 4.83 -25.82 9.03
CA LYS A 126 5.37 -25.44 10.35
C LYS A 126 5.95 -24.04 10.37
N PHE A 127 5.94 -23.32 9.26
CA PHE A 127 6.40 -21.94 9.22
C PHE A 127 5.53 -21.09 10.18
N PRO A 128 6.12 -20.23 11.02
CA PRO A 128 7.52 -19.76 11.07
C PRO A 128 8.39 -20.44 12.18
N GLU A 129 8.13 -21.70 12.54
CA GLU A 129 8.93 -22.40 13.56
C GLU A 129 10.42 -22.47 13.20
N HIS A 130 11.29 -22.27 14.19
CA HIS A 130 12.73 -22.32 14.02
C HIS A 130 13.22 -23.71 13.59
N TYR A 131 14.16 -23.78 12.64
CA TYR A 131 14.65 -25.03 12.03
C TYR A 131 15.11 -26.09 13.04
N SER A 132 15.67 -25.67 14.19
CA SER A 132 16.11 -26.57 15.27
C SER A 132 14.98 -27.44 15.85
N LYS A 133 13.71 -27.03 15.70
CA LYS A 133 12.53 -27.79 16.16
C LYS A 133 11.96 -28.73 15.10
N LEU A 134 12.34 -28.54 13.83
CA LEU A 134 11.72 -29.21 12.68
C LEU A 134 12.25 -30.63 12.44
N GLN A 135 13.41 -30.98 13.02
CA GLN A 135 14.05 -32.31 12.92
C GLN A 135 14.08 -32.84 11.47
N LEU A 136 14.48 -32.00 10.52
CA LEU A 136 14.38 -32.27 9.07
C LEU A 136 15.16 -33.52 8.62
N ASP A 137 16.27 -33.84 9.29
CA ASP A 137 17.05 -35.06 9.11
C ASP A 137 16.21 -36.35 9.30
N ARG A 138 15.22 -36.33 10.19
CA ARG A 138 14.34 -37.49 10.43
C ARG A 138 13.27 -37.68 9.36
N VAL A 139 13.02 -36.65 8.55
CA VAL A 139 11.92 -36.61 7.57
C VAL A 139 12.39 -37.17 6.25
N ASP A 140 13.54 -36.69 5.78
CA ASP A 140 14.19 -37.19 4.57
C ASP A 140 15.68 -36.86 4.62
N LYS A 141 16.47 -37.79 5.16
CA LYS A 141 17.91 -37.60 5.35
C LYS A 141 18.65 -37.35 4.03
N VAL A 142 18.29 -38.07 2.97
CA VAL A 142 18.94 -37.93 1.65
C VAL A 142 18.68 -36.55 1.07
N ALA A 143 17.43 -36.08 1.13
CA ALA A 143 17.08 -34.73 0.69
C ALA A 143 17.69 -33.64 1.59
N TRP A 144 17.83 -33.89 2.90
CA TRP A 144 18.46 -32.97 3.84
C TRP A 144 19.96 -32.81 3.58
N ASP A 145 20.68 -33.92 3.35
CA ASP A 145 22.10 -33.91 3.00
C ASP A 145 22.31 -33.19 1.66
N ALA A 146 21.48 -33.48 0.65
CA ALA A 146 21.52 -32.79 -0.64
C ALA A 146 21.23 -31.28 -0.56
N LEU A 147 20.31 -30.87 0.32
CA LEU A 147 20.02 -29.45 0.60
C LEU A 147 21.23 -28.77 1.25
N HIS A 148 21.92 -29.45 2.16
CA HIS A 148 23.11 -28.93 2.81
C HIS A 148 24.27 -28.76 1.81
N ASP A 149 24.51 -29.76 0.96
CA ASP A 149 25.56 -29.74 -0.05
C ASP A 149 25.35 -28.64 -1.11
N ASN A 150 24.09 -28.31 -1.42
CA ASN A 150 23.72 -27.28 -2.40
C ASN A 150 23.20 -25.98 -1.78
N ALA A 151 23.41 -25.76 -0.47
CA ALA A 151 22.80 -24.65 0.26
C ALA A 151 23.11 -23.28 -0.35
N GLU A 152 24.35 -23.06 -0.78
CA GLU A 152 24.78 -21.80 -1.39
C GLU A 152 24.06 -21.50 -2.71
N LEU A 153 23.83 -22.52 -3.54
CA LEU A 153 23.08 -22.37 -4.79
C LEU A 153 21.62 -22.01 -4.52
N HIS A 154 21.01 -22.63 -3.52
CA HIS A 154 19.64 -22.33 -3.11
C HIS A 154 19.51 -20.93 -2.48
N LEU A 155 20.52 -20.48 -1.73
CA LEU A 155 20.55 -19.11 -1.23
C LEU A 155 20.62 -18.11 -2.38
N GLN A 156 21.49 -18.33 -3.36
CA GLN A 156 21.61 -17.47 -4.54
C GLN A 156 20.32 -17.44 -5.38
N SER A 157 19.61 -18.56 -5.49
CA SER A 157 18.33 -18.61 -6.23
C SER A 157 17.19 -17.90 -5.49
N LEU A 158 17.19 -17.94 -4.15
CA LEU A 158 16.15 -17.33 -3.31
C LEU A 158 16.41 -15.84 -3.02
N GLU A 159 17.67 -15.41 -3.01
CA GLU A 159 18.08 -14.04 -2.70
C GLU A 159 17.26 -12.95 -3.42
N PRO A 160 17.06 -12.96 -4.76
CA PRO A 160 16.29 -11.92 -5.43
C PRO A 160 14.83 -11.83 -4.96
N TRP A 161 14.24 -12.97 -4.54
CA TRP A 161 12.85 -13.03 -4.08
C TRP A 161 12.73 -12.60 -2.62
N ILE A 162 13.72 -12.92 -1.78
CA ILE A 162 13.81 -12.40 -0.42
C ILE A 162 14.00 -10.87 -0.47
N GLN A 163 14.87 -10.37 -1.36
CA GLN A 163 15.07 -8.94 -1.55
C GLN A 163 13.78 -8.23 -2.00
N LEU A 164 13.01 -8.85 -2.91
CA LEU A 164 11.69 -8.34 -3.31
C LEU A 164 10.75 -8.20 -2.10
N LEU A 165 10.68 -9.21 -1.23
CA LEU A 165 9.85 -9.15 -0.01
C LEU A 165 10.31 -8.03 0.95
N LEU A 166 11.62 -7.86 1.11
CA LEU A 166 12.17 -6.76 1.89
C LEU A 166 11.87 -5.39 1.27
N ASP A 167 11.83 -5.30 -0.06
CA ASP A 167 11.48 -4.06 -0.77
C ASP A 167 9.99 -3.72 -0.60
N LEU A 168 9.10 -4.72 -0.58
CA LEU A 168 7.69 -4.52 -0.28
C LEU A 168 7.47 -3.98 1.14
N MET A 169 8.17 -4.53 2.13
CA MET A 169 8.13 -4.02 3.49
C MET A 169 8.58 -2.55 3.57
N ALA A 170 9.67 -2.23 2.89
CA ALA A 170 10.22 -0.87 2.86
C ALA A 170 9.28 0.09 2.12
N PHE A 171 8.71 -0.35 0.99
CA PHE A 171 7.71 0.42 0.24
C PHE A 171 6.50 0.77 1.10
N ARG A 172 5.92 -0.22 1.80
CA ARG A 172 4.81 0.00 2.75
C ARG A 172 5.16 1.11 3.74
N GLU A 173 6.31 1.00 4.37
CA GLU A 173 6.71 1.94 5.42
C GLU A 173 6.85 3.37 4.88
N GLN A 174 7.46 3.54 3.70
CA GLN A 174 7.61 4.84 3.06
C GLN A 174 6.28 5.39 2.55
N ALA A 175 5.41 4.54 2.00
CA ALA A 175 4.07 4.94 1.59
C ALA A 175 3.24 5.44 2.78
N LEU A 176 3.26 4.73 3.91
CA LEU A 176 2.56 5.15 5.12
C LEU A 176 3.11 6.45 5.69
N ARG A 177 4.44 6.65 5.68
CA ARG A 177 5.05 7.94 6.06
C ARG A 177 4.59 9.09 5.15
N LEU A 178 4.59 8.89 3.84
CA LEU A 178 4.14 9.91 2.90
C LEU A 178 2.65 10.22 3.09
N ILE A 179 1.82 9.21 3.30
CA ILE A 179 0.39 9.36 3.59
C ILE A 179 0.19 10.17 4.89
N LEU A 180 0.94 9.85 5.95
CA LEU A 180 0.94 10.57 7.23
C LEU A 180 1.32 12.05 7.05
N ASP A 181 2.38 12.31 6.30
CA ASP A 181 2.86 13.67 6.01
C ASP A 181 1.82 14.47 5.21
N LEU A 182 1.14 13.82 4.26
CA LEU A 182 0.05 14.42 3.50
C LEU A 182 -1.22 14.64 4.34
N SER A 183 -1.48 13.81 5.34
CA SER A 183 -2.62 13.94 6.26
C SER A 183 -2.37 14.90 7.42
N SER A 184 -1.23 15.60 7.46
CA SER A 184 -0.83 16.57 8.52
C SER A 184 -0.72 15.98 9.93
N THR A 185 -0.58 14.65 10.02
CA THR A 185 -0.48 13.90 11.28
C THR A 185 0.96 13.45 11.47
N VAL A 186 1.68 14.06 12.41
CA VAL A 186 3.05 13.69 12.76
C VAL A 186 3.03 12.42 13.61
N ILE A 187 3.38 11.28 13.03
CA ILE A 187 3.69 10.06 13.78
C ILE A 187 5.06 9.56 13.36
N THR A 188 6.01 9.61 14.30
CA THR A 188 7.37 9.10 14.11
C THR A 188 7.33 7.57 14.16
N LEU A 189 7.33 6.92 13.00
CA LEU A 189 7.56 5.48 12.91
C LEU A 189 9.07 5.22 12.85
N LEU A 190 9.64 4.90 14.00
CA LEU A 190 11.01 4.39 14.15
C LEU A 190 10.93 2.94 14.62
N MET A 191 11.55 1.99 13.91
CA MET A 191 11.66 0.61 14.39
C MET A 191 13.12 0.09 14.34
N PRO A 192 13.63 -0.53 15.43
CA PRO A 192 15.00 -1.05 15.50
C PRO A 192 15.22 -2.42 14.82
N ARG A 193 16.49 -2.65 14.49
CA ARG A 193 17.08 -3.65 13.57
C ARG A 193 17.19 -5.11 14.05
N LYS A 194 16.25 -5.74 14.78
CA LYS A 194 16.44 -7.15 15.19
C LYS A 194 15.56 -8.19 14.46
N MET A 195 16.28 -9.04 13.72
CA MET A 195 15.94 -10.18 12.86
C MET A 195 15.01 -9.85 11.68
N MET A 196 15.61 -9.49 10.54
CA MET A 196 14.92 -9.28 9.25
C MET A 196 13.93 -10.40 8.91
N LEU A 197 14.27 -11.66 9.18
CA LEU A 197 13.36 -12.78 8.94
C LEU A 197 12.15 -12.76 9.88
N GLN A 198 12.33 -12.44 11.16
CA GLN A 198 11.22 -12.31 12.11
C GLN A 198 10.32 -11.13 11.76
N MET A 199 10.89 -10.01 11.32
CA MET A 199 10.11 -8.86 10.84
C MET A 199 9.36 -9.19 9.55
N LEU A 200 9.98 -9.95 8.63
CA LEU A 200 9.33 -10.39 7.41
C LEU A 200 8.17 -11.34 7.68
N VAL A 201 8.35 -12.30 8.60
CA VAL A 201 7.27 -13.17 9.07
C VAL A 201 6.12 -12.35 9.66
N GLN A 202 6.43 -11.43 10.58
CA GLN A 202 5.40 -10.57 11.19
C GLN A 202 4.67 -9.72 10.15
N PHE A 203 5.39 -9.23 9.15
CA PHE A 203 4.80 -8.51 8.02
C PHE A 203 3.82 -9.40 7.25
N ILE A 204 4.25 -10.58 6.82
CA ILE A 204 3.39 -11.52 6.08
C ILE A 204 2.16 -11.91 6.92
N ASP A 205 2.35 -12.29 8.19
CA ASP A 205 1.26 -12.68 9.09
C ASP A 205 0.26 -11.54 9.33
N SER A 206 0.72 -10.28 9.42
CA SER A 206 -0.17 -9.13 9.58
C SER A 206 -1.05 -8.84 8.35
N TYR A 207 -0.62 -9.34 7.18
CA TYR A 207 -1.31 -9.21 5.90
C TYR A 207 -1.95 -10.52 5.43
N ASP A 208 -2.19 -11.48 6.31
CA ASP A 208 -2.99 -12.68 6.01
C ASP A 208 -4.32 -12.67 6.81
N PRO A 209 -5.47 -12.36 6.19
CA PRO A 209 -5.66 -11.97 4.79
C PRO A 209 -5.28 -10.49 4.51
N PRO A 210 -4.93 -10.10 3.26
CA PRO A 210 -4.33 -8.79 2.95
C PRO A 210 -5.19 -7.59 3.36
N LEU A 211 -6.51 -7.69 3.19
CA LEU A 211 -7.44 -6.63 3.54
C LEU A 211 -7.46 -6.31 5.03
N LYS A 212 -7.11 -7.27 5.90
CA LYS A 212 -7.04 -7.04 7.34
C LYS A 212 -5.88 -6.12 7.69
N GLY A 213 -4.67 -6.44 7.24
CA GLY A 213 -3.49 -5.61 7.47
C GLY A 213 -3.65 -4.21 6.87
N LEU A 214 -4.18 -4.12 5.65
CA LEU A 214 -4.42 -2.85 4.98
C LEU A 214 -5.44 -1.95 5.71
N LYS A 215 -6.49 -2.57 6.28
CA LYS A 215 -7.48 -1.89 7.15
C LYS A 215 -6.84 -1.27 8.37
N GLU A 216 -6.03 -2.06 9.08
CA GLU A 216 -5.35 -1.61 10.30
C GLU A 216 -4.40 -0.44 10.00
N ASP A 217 -3.68 -0.53 8.88
CA ASP A 217 -2.73 0.51 8.47
C ASP A 217 -3.39 1.80 8.02
N LEU A 218 -4.51 1.73 7.29
CA LEU A 218 -5.17 2.94 6.76
C LEU A 218 -6.27 3.49 7.69
N ASN A 219 -6.52 2.85 8.84
CA ASN A 219 -7.56 3.27 9.77
C ASN A 219 -7.40 4.74 10.21
N PHE A 220 -6.16 5.20 10.43
CA PHE A 220 -5.90 6.58 10.88
C PHE A 220 -6.25 7.65 9.84
N VAL A 221 -6.21 7.31 8.54
CA VAL A 221 -6.59 8.19 7.43
C VAL A 221 -7.98 7.92 6.86
N SER A 222 -8.72 6.97 7.44
CA SER A 222 -10.08 6.62 6.99
C SER A 222 -10.99 7.84 6.76
N PRO A 223 -11.05 8.84 7.67
CA PRO A 223 -11.88 10.03 7.43
C PRO A 223 -11.44 10.83 6.20
N ARG A 224 -10.13 10.93 5.95
CA ARG A 224 -9.61 11.66 4.79
C ARG A 224 -9.91 10.92 3.49
N ILE A 225 -9.82 9.59 3.51
CA ILE A 225 -10.22 8.74 2.38
C ILE A 225 -11.70 8.98 2.07
N GLY A 226 -12.57 8.91 3.08
CA GLY A 226 -14.01 9.17 2.91
C GLY A 226 -14.32 10.54 2.29
N GLU A 227 -13.60 11.60 2.68
CA GLU A 227 -13.76 12.95 2.08
C GLU A 227 -13.41 12.96 0.59
N VAL A 228 -12.31 12.30 0.21
CA VAL A 228 -11.88 12.22 -1.18
C VAL A 228 -12.88 11.42 -2.02
N LEU A 229 -13.41 10.31 -1.48
CA LEU A 229 -14.41 9.49 -2.15
C LEU A 229 -15.75 10.23 -2.36
N GLU A 230 -16.19 11.03 -1.39
CA GLU A 230 -17.37 11.88 -1.57
C GLU A 230 -17.14 12.99 -2.61
N ALA A 231 -15.93 13.56 -2.66
CA ALA A 231 -15.58 14.61 -3.61
C ALA A 231 -15.62 14.14 -5.08
N VAL A 232 -15.31 12.88 -5.37
CA VAL A 232 -15.40 12.31 -6.74
C VAL A 232 -16.82 11.85 -7.11
N GLY A 233 -17.71 11.71 -6.13
CA GLY A 233 -19.09 11.26 -6.31
C GLY A 233 -19.88 11.99 -7.41
N PRO A 234 -19.87 13.33 -7.49
CA PRO A 234 -20.56 14.07 -8.54
C PRO A 234 -20.14 13.69 -9.97
N ILE A 235 -18.85 13.39 -10.18
CA ILE A 235 -18.32 12.97 -11.49
C ILE A 235 -18.75 11.53 -11.80
N ILE A 236 -18.76 10.65 -10.80
CA ILE A 236 -19.28 9.28 -10.95
C ILE A 236 -20.75 9.30 -11.35
N PHE A 237 -21.60 10.09 -10.67
CA PHE A 237 -23.02 10.22 -11.04
C PHE A 237 -23.20 10.84 -12.43
N LEU A 238 -22.38 11.83 -12.81
CA LEU A 238 -22.43 12.41 -14.15
C LEU A 238 -22.07 11.38 -15.22
N SER A 239 -21.10 10.50 -14.95
CA SER A 239 -20.63 9.49 -15.91
C SER A 239 -21.68 8.46 -16.31
N THR A 240 -22.66 8.20 -15.44
CA THR A 240 -23.74 7.24 -15.71
C THR A 240 -24.96 7.90 -16.36
N ASP A 241 -25.08 9.23 -16.27
CA ASP A 241 -26.17 9.98 -16.90
C ASP A 241 -25.84 10.35 -18.36
N THR A 242 -25.98 9.36 -19.25
CA THR A 242 -25.77 9.52 -20.70
C THR A 242 -26.64 10.61 -21.34
N ARG A 243 -27.83 10.90 -20.78
CA ARG A 243 -28.72 11.95 -21.31
C ARG A 243 -28.15 13.31 -20.97
N LYS A 244 -27.70 13.50 -19.72
CA LYS A 244 -27.07 14.75 -19.29
C LYS A 244 -25.76 15.00 -20.04
N LEU A 245 -24.91 13.98 -20.20
CA LEU A 245 -23.68 14.09 -21.00
C LEU A 245 -23.96 14.54 -22.44
N ARG A 246 -25.00 13.97 -23.07
CA ARG A 246 -25.42 14.36 -24.42
C ARG A 246 -25.95 15.80 -24.48
N ASN A 247 -26.81 16.17 -23.52
CA ASN A 247 -27.42 17.50 -23.46
C ASN A 247 -26.39 18.61 -23.21
N GLU A 248 -25.33 18.31 -22.46
CA GLU A 248 -24.20 19.21 -22.21
C GLU A 248 -23.18 19.20 -23.36
N GLY A 249 -23.33 18.32 -24.36
CA GLY A 249 -22.51 18.30 -25.56
C GLY A 249 -21.10 17.76 -25.36
N PHE A 250 -20.87 16.92 -24.35
CA PHE A 250 -19.57 16.27 -24.17
C PHE A 250 -19.18 15.50 -25.45
N LEU A 251 -17.91 15.61 -25.84
CA LEU A 251 -17.33 15.02 -27.06
C LEU A 251 -17.89 15.55 -28.40
N SER A 252 -18.89 16.43 -28.39
CA SER A 252 -19.36 17.10 -29.60
C SER A 252 -18.49 18.31 -29.91
N PRO A 253 -17.96 18.47 -31.13
CA PRO A 253 -17.29 19.71 -31.54
C PRO A 253 -18.27 20.88 -31.74
N TYR A 254 -19.58 20.62 -31.81
CA TYR A 254 -20.63 21.63 -32.01
C TYR A 254 -21.58 21.73 -30.81
N HIS A 255 -21.92 22.96 -30.43
CA HIS A 255 -22.78 23.17 -29.27
C HIS A 255 -24.18 22.61 -29.54
N PRO A 256 -24.77 21.78 -28.65
CA PRO A 256 -26.03 21.07 -28.90
C PRO A 256 -27.22 21.96 -29.25
N ARG A 257 -27.22 23.22 -28.79
CA ARG A 257 -28.28 24.20 -29.07
C ARG A 257 -27.91 25.27 -30.10
N TYR A 258 -26.61 25.42 -30.42
CA TYR A 258 -26.11 26.50 -31.26
C TYR A 258 -25.04 25.95 -32.22
N PRO A 259 -25.44 25.31 -33.34
CA PRO A 259 -24.53 24.58 -34.22
C PRO A 259 -23.42 25.44 -34.83
N ASP A 260 -23.63 26.75 -34.92
CA ASP A 260 -22.66 27.71 -35.45
C ASP A 260 -21.51 28.03 -34.47
N ILE A 261 -21.59 27.53 -33.25
CA ILE A 261 -20.59 27.72 -32.19
C ILE A 261 -19.89 26.39 -31.92
N LEU A 262 -18.56 26.41 -31.98
CA LEU A 262 -17.75 25.27 -31.53
C LEU A 262 -17.99 25.06 -30.03
N THR A 263 -18.16 23.80 -29.62
CA THR A 263 -18.27 23.46 -28.20
C THR A 263 -16.96 23.82 -27.52
N ASN A 264 -16.94 24.95 -26.81
CA ASN A 264 -15.98 25.09 -25.73
C ASN A 264 -16.44 24.09 -24.67
N SER A 265 -15.60 23.10 -24.33
CA SER A 265 -15.94 22.09 -23.31
C SER A 265 -16.65 22.79 -22.14
N ALA A 266 -17.91 22.42 -21.88
CA ALA A 266 -18.79 23.23 -21.04
C ALA A 266 -18.19 23.48 -19.64
N HIS A 267 -17.27 22.62 -19.21
CA HIS A 267 -16.24 22.93 -18.22
C HIS A 267 -14.97 22.08 -18.49
N PRO A 268 -13.80 22.67 -18.80
CA PRO A 268 -12.58 21.91 -19.07
C PRO A 268 -12.16 21.03 -17.88
N LEU A 269 -12.38 21.50 -16.65
CA LEU A 269 -12.14 20.72 -15.42
C LEU A 269 -13.03 19.48 -15.34
N ARG A 270 -14.33 19.58 -15.61
CA ARG A 270 -15.23 18.41 -15.60
C ARG A 270 -14.90 17.42 -16.71
N ALA A 271 -14.49 17.90 -17.88
CA ALA A 271 -14.05 17.04 -18.97
C ALA A 271 -12.77 16.27 -18.59
N GLN A 272 -11.84 16.93 -17.90
CA GLN A 272 -10.64 16.29 -17.35
C GLN A 272 -10.99 15.26 -16.27
N ASP A 273 -11.90 15.59 -15.34
CA ASP A 273 -12.33 14.65 -14.30
C ASP A 273 -13.05 13.42 -14.90
N LEU A 274 -13.86 13.62 -15.94
CA LEU A 274 -14.50 12.52 -16.67
C LEU A 274 -13.50 11.62 -17.40
N ALA A 275 -12.36 12.17 -17.86
CA ALA A 275 -11.29 11.36 -18.43
C ALA A 275 -10.67 10.39 -17.40
N ASN A 276 -10.72 10.75 -16.11
CA ASN A 276 -10.20 9.95 -15.00
C ASN A 276 -11.27 9.09 -14.30
N VAL A 277 -12.49 9.02 -14.84
CA VAL A 277 -13.61 8.39 -14.15
C VAL A 277 -13.37 6.91 -13.83
N THR A 278 -12.67 6.18 -14.69
CA THR A 278 -12.31 4.77 -14.44
C THR A 278 -11.47 4.64 -13.17
N SER A 279 -10.45 5.49 -13.02
CA SER A 279 -9.63 5.51 -11.81
C SER A 279 -10.45 5.92 -10.58
N TYR A 280 -11.37 6.89 -10.69
CA TYR A 280 -12.23 7.26 -9.56
C TYR A 280 -13.18 6.13 -9.14
N ARG A 281 -13.66 5.33 -10.08
CA ARG A 281 -14.45 4.13 -9.78
C ARG A 281 -13.61 3.11 -9.01
N GLU A 282 -12.38 2.83 -9.46
CA GLU A 282 -11.45 1.95 -8.74
C GLU A 282 -11.14 2.48 -7.34
N TRP A 283 -10.91 3.78 -7.18
CA TRP A 283 -10.68 4.42 -5.88
C TRP A 283 -11.86 4.22 -4.94
N VAL A 284 -13.09 4.36 -5.44
CA VAL A 284 -14.32 4.09 -4.66
C VAL A 284 -14.38 2.62 -4.25
N LEU A 285 -14.10 1.70 -5.18
CA LEU A 285 -14.19 0.27 -4.91
C LEU A 285 -13.14 -0.20 -3.88
N PHE A 286 -11.87 0.17 -4.05
CA PHE A 286 -10.83 -0.13 -3.06
C PHE A 286 -11.04 0.65 -1.76
N GLY A 287 -11.38 1.93 -1.87
CA GLY A 287 -11.50 2.84 -0.74
C GLY A 287 -12.57 2.39 0.26
N TYR A 288 -13.76 1.98 -0.19
CA TYR A 288 -14.78 1.45 0.72
C TYR A 288 -14.55 -0.01 1.13
N LEU A 289 -13.78 -0.78 0.34
CA LEU A 289 -13.37 -2.13 0.74
C LEU A 289 -12.42 -2.07 1.94
N VAL A 290 -11.48 -1.12 1.93
CA VAL A 290 -10.53 -0.87 3.02
C VAL A 290 -11.14 -0.04 4.15
N CYS A 291 -11.92 0.99 3.86
CA CYS A 291 -12.52 1.87 4.86
C CYS A 291 -14.06 1.74 4.87
N PRO A 292 -14.61 0.60 5.32
CA PRO A 292 -16.05 0.32 5.21
C PRO A 292 -16.92 1.24 6.06
N ASP A 293 -16.38 1.80 7.16
CA ASP A 293 -17.12 2.71 8.04
C ASP A 293 -17.44 4.05 7.34
N GLU A 294 -16.68 4.43 6.31
CA GLU A 294 -16.94 5.63 5.51
C GLU A 294 -18.20 5.51 4.64
N LEU A 295 -18.76 4.30 4.49
CA LEU A 295 -20.08 4.08 3.87
C LEU A 295 -21.23 4.60 4.74
N LEU A 296 -20.99 4.94 6.01
CA LEU A 296 -22.03 5.50 6.88
C LEU A 296 -22.32 6.98 6.59
N ARG A 297 -21.50 7.62 5.75
CA ARG A 297 -21.75 9.00 5.32
C ARG A 297 -22.94 9.06 4.37
N VAL A 298 -23.48 10.28 4.21
CA VAL A 298 -24.81 10.51 3.60
C VAL A 298 -24.87 10.02 2.16
N THR A 299 -23.85 10.31 1.35
CA THR A 299 -23.85 9.99 -0.10
C THR A 299 -23.02 8.77 -0.45
N SER A 300 -22.20 8.25 0.48
CA SER A 300 -21.25 7.17 0.21
C SER A 300 -21.91 5.87 -0.27
N ILE A 301 -23.06 5.51 0.29
CA ILE A 301 -23.80 4.31 -0.14
C ILE A 301 -24.28 4.45 -1.58
N ASP A 302 -24.80 5.61 -1.96
CA ASP A 302 -25.31 5.83 -3.32
C ASP A 302 -24.16 5.79 -4.34
N ILE A 303 -23.02 6.38 -4.00
CA ILE A 303 -21.81 6.32 -4.81
C ILE A 303 -21.35 4.85 -4.98
N ALA A 304 -21.21 4.12 -3.87
CA ALA A 304 -20.78 2.72 -3.91
C ALA A 304 -21.75 1.83 -4.70
N LEU A 305 -23.07 2.03 -4.55
CA LEU A 305 -24.08 1.27 -5.28
C LEU A 305 -24.01 1.49 -6.79
N VAL A 306 -23.73 2.71 -7.24
CA VAL A 306 -23.54 2.99 -8.67
C VAL A 306 -22.35 2.20 -9.21
N VAL A 307 -21.22 2.25 -8.51
CA VAL A 307 -19.99 1.60 -9.00
C VAL A 307 -20.09 0.07 -8.89
N LEU A 308 -20.64 -0.47 -7.80
CA LEU A 308 -20.81 -1.91 -7.60
C LEU A 308 -21.78 -2.55 -8.61
N LYS A 309 -22.78 -1.82 -9.11
CA LYS A 309 -23.71 -2.35 -10.13
C LYS A 309 -23.06 -2.55 -11.50
N GLU A 310 -22.00 -1.79 -11.78
CA GLU A 310 -21.34 -1.77 -13.09
C GLU A 310 -20.08 -2.64 -13.11
N ASN A 311 -19.61 -3.15 -11.96
CA ASN A 311 -18.36 -3.89 -11.84
C ASN A 311 -18.56 -5.22 -11.11
N LEU A 312 -18.10 -6.32 -11.71
CA LEU A 312 -18.11 -7.65 -11.10
C LEU A 312 -16.76 -8.03 -10.50
N VAL A 313 -15.69 -7.54 -11.12
CA VAL A 313 -14.30 -7.80 -10.76
C VAL A 313 -13.58 -6.47 -10.56
N LEU A 314 -12.57 -6.48 -9.71
CA LEU A 314 -11.67 -5.35 -9.52
C LEU A 314 -10.24 -5.79 -9.84
N THR A 315 -9.66 -5.18 -10.87
CA THR A 315 -8.30 -5.50 -11.32
C THR A 315 -7.30 -5.08 -10.26
N LEU A 316 -6.44 -6.01 -9.85
CA LEU A 316 -5.29 -5.73 -8.98
C LEU A 316 -4.09 -5.31 -9.83
N PHE A 317 -3.70 -6.16 -10.77
CA PHE A 317 -2.59 -5.91 -11.66
C PHE A 317 -2.67 -6.81 -12.89
N ARG A 318 -2.74 -6.21 -14.09
CA ARG A 318 -2.90 -6.91 -15.38
C ARG A 318 -4.16 -7.79 -15.38
N ASP A 319 -4.00 -9.10 -15.43
CA ASP A 319 -5.04 -10.12 -15.42
C ASP A 319 -5.35 -10.67 -14.02
N GLU A 320 -4.66 -10.22 -12.98
CA GLU A 320 -5.02 -10.52 -11.59
C GLU A 320 -6.19 -9.64 -11.15
N TYR A 321 -7.22 -10.26 -10.55
CA TYR A 321 -8.41 -9.57 -10.09
C TYR A 321 -8.97 -10.19 -8.80
N ILE A 322 -9.75 -9.39 -8.08
CA ILE A 322 -10.58 -9.87 -6.97
C ILE A 322 -12.05 -9.96 -7.38
N LEU A 323 -12.77 -10.90 -6.78
CA LEU A 323 -14.21 -11.04 -6.92
C LEU A 323 -14.92 -10.06 -5.99
N LEU A 324 -15.28 -8.91 -6.57
CA LEU A 324 -15.68 -7.72 -5.82
C LEU A 324 -16.83 -7.97 -4.84
N HIS A 325 -17.88 -8.65 -5.30
CA HIS A 325 -19.07 -8.87 -4.48
C HIS A 325 -18.83 -9.83 -3.31
N GLU A 326 -17.97 -10.83 -3.49
CA GLU A 326 -17.62 -11.79 -2.43
C GLU A 326 -16.86 -11.08 -1.32
N ASP A 327 -15.86 -10.28 -1.68
CA ASP A 327 -15.07 -9.50 -0.72
C ASP A 327 -15.92 -8.43 -0.02
N TYR A 328 -16.83 -7.74 -0.72
CA TYR A 328 -17.75 -6.81 -0.09
C TYR A 328 -18.71 -7.50 0.87
N GLN A 329 -19.19 -8.69 0.53
CA GLN A 329 -20.04 -9.48 1.41
C GLN A 329 -19.29 -9.96 2.66
N LEU A 330 -18.01 -10.34 2.51
CA LEU A 330 -17.19 -10.84 3.60
C LEU A 330 -16.68 -9.72 4.53
N TYR A 331 -16.25 -8.59 3.97
CA TYR A 331 -15.47 -7.59 4.69
C TYR A 331 -16.17 -6.26 4.94
N VAL A 332 -17.18 -5.91 4.14
CA VAL A 332 -17.85 -4.59 4.20
C VAL A 332 -19.22 -4.71 4.84
N LEU A 333 -20.05 -5.65 4.36
CA LEU A 333 -21.43 -5.81 4.83
C LEU A 333 -21.53 -6.07 6.35
N PRO A 334 -20.73 -6.96 6.97
CA PRO A 334 -20.81 -7.19 8.42
C PRO A 334 -20.52 -5.93 9.24
N ARG A 335 -19.54 -5.13 8.81
CA ARG A 335 -19.16 -3.87 9.46
C ARG A 335 -20.28 -2.84 9.40
N ILE A 336 -20.90 -2.65 8.24
CA ILE A 336 -22.06 -1.73 8.11
C ILE A 336 -23.21 -2.18 9.02
N LEU A 337 -23.48 -3.49 9.10
CA LEU A 337 -24.55 -4.02 9.94
C LEU A 337 -24.26 -3.82 11.43
N GLU A 338 -23.03 -4.03 11.87
CA GLU A 338 -22.58 -3.75 13.24
C GLU A 338 -22.70 -2.26 13.59
N SER A 339 -22.18 -1.38 12.76
CA SER A 339 -22.22 0.06 12.98
C SER A 339 -23.66 0.59 13.02
N LYS A 340 -24.57 0.05 12.19
CA LYS A 340 -26.01 0.34 12.26
C LYS A 340 -26.66 -0.15 13.57
N LYS A 341 -26.27 -1.31 14.09
CA LYS A 341 -26.75 -1.81 15.39
C LYS A 341 -26.26 -0.92 16.54
N MET A 342 -25.00 -0.53 16.54
CA MET A 342 -24.43 0.37 17.54
C MET A 342 -25.12 1.74 17.54
N ALA A 343 -25.37 2.31 16.36
CA ALA A 343 -26.10 3.58 16.23
C ALA A 343 -27.54 3.50 16.77
N LYS A 344 -28.25 2.38 16.53
CA LYS A 344 -29.60 2.14 17.09
C LYS A 344 -29.57 1.99 18.62
N SER A 345 -28.58 1.26 19.15
CA SER A 345 -28.39 1.09 20.60
C SER A 345 -28.08 2.43 21.28
N GLY A 346 -27.17 3.24 20.72
CA GLY A 346 -26.85 4.57 21.23
C GLY A 346 -28.04 5.51 21.24
N ARG A 347 -28.87 5.52 20.19
CA ARG A 347 -30.13 6.29 20.16
C ARG A 347 -31.14 5.85 21.20
N THR A 348 -31.16 4.56 21.55
CA THR A 348 -32.06 4.02 22.57
C THR A 348 -31.62 4.47 23.96
N LYS A 349 -30.32 4.36 24.26
CA LYS A 349 -29.73 4.85 25.50
C LYS A 349 -29.86 6.37 25.68
N GLN A 350 -29.72 7.14 24.61
CA GLN A 350 -29.93 8.59 24.66
C GLN A 350 -31.38 8.94 25.02
N LYS A 351 -32.36 8.24 24.43
CA LYS A 351 -33.78 8.43 24.76
C LYS A 351 -34.10 8.04 26.21
N GLU A 352 -33.47 7.00 26.75
CA GLU A 352 -33.60 6.61 28.15
C GLU A 352 -33.02 7.69 29.08
N ALA A 353 -31.82 8.22 28.77
CA ALA A 353 -31.21 9.31 29.53
C ALA A 353 -32.03 10.61 29.49
N ASP A 354 -32.59 10.96 28.33
CA ASP A 354 -33.46 12.13 28.18
C ASP A 354 -34.77 11.97 28.99
N LEU A 355 -35.30 10.73 29.07
CA LEU A 355 -36.48 10.40 29.85
C LEU A 355 -36.19 10.48 31.37
N GLU A 356 -35.07 9.90 31.83
CA GLU A 356 -34.63 10.00 33.22
C GLU A 356 -34.41 11.44 33.66
N TYR A 357 -33.78 12.26 32.81
CA TYR A 357 -33.60 13.69 33.06
C TYR A 357 -34.94 14.43 33.17
N SER A 358 -35.91 14.12 32.29
CA SER A 358 -37.26 14.70 32.35
C SER A 358 -38.02 14.30 33.62
N VAL A 359 -37.88 13.06 34.07
CA VAL A 359 -38.49 12.56 35.31
C VAL A 359 -37.85 13.23 36.54
N ALA A 360 -36.52 13.31 36.58
CA ALA A 360 -35.80 13.99 37.68
C ALA A 360 -36.23 15.46 37.82
N LYS A 361 -36.41 16.17 36.69
CA LYS A 361 -36.87 17.55 36.66
C LYS A 361 -38.34 17.74 37.08
N GLN A 362 -39.17 16.70 36.97
CA GLN A 362 -40.55 16.71 37.47
C GLN A 362 -40.65 16.44 38.97
N VAL A 363 -39.69 15.70 39.55
CA VAL A 363 -39.62 15.44 41.00
C VAL A 363 -39.07 16.66 41.78
N GLU A 364 -38.31 17.52 41.11
CA GLU A 364 -37.76 18.77 41.68
C GLU A 364 -38.79 19.92 41.77
N LYS A 365 -39.95 19.75 41.14
CA LYS A 365 -41.10 20.68 41.18
C LYS A 365 -42.14 20.19 42.16
#